data_AF-A0A6M7UG28-F1
#
_entry.id   AF-A0A6M7UG28-F1
#
_cell.length_a   1.000
_cell.length_b   1.000
_cell.length_c   1.000
_cell.angle_alpha   90.00
_cell.angle_beta   90.00
_cell.angle_gamma   90.00
#
_symmetry.space_group_name_H-M   'P 1'
#
loop_
_entity.id
_entity.type
_entity.pdbx_description
1 polymer ?
#
loop_
_entity_poly.entity_id
_entity_poly.type
_entity_poly.pdbx_seq_one_letter_code
_entity_poly.pdbx_strand_id
1 'polypeptide(L)'
;MLLIAIVIAQILDPLRILLVGIAYFLSRVAKRPNVGWLGLMVAIVVSAAGFPFLVFGQSGDIAWTTAAIGVISNALIAGALAALLRIQRLFF
;
A
#
# COMPACT_ATOMS: atom_id res chain seq x y z
N MET A 1 4.03 9.80 -23.95
CA MET A 1 3.06 9.55 -22.85
C MET A 1 3.47 8.39 -21.94
N LEU A 2 3.81 7.21 -22.47
CA LEU A 2 4.18 6.04 -21.65
C LEU A 2 5.37 6.32 -20.68
N LEU A 3 6.45 6.95 -21.17
CA LEU A 3 7.63 7.27 -20.35
C LEU A 3 7.30 8.19 -19.18
N ILE A 4 6.47 9.23 -19.41
CA ILE A 4 6.07 10.18 -18.37
C ILE A 4 5.22 9.49 -17.30
N ALA A 5 4.29 8.61 -17.70
CA ALA A 5 3.48 7.84 -16.77
C ALA A 5 4.34 6.89 -15.90
N ILE A 6 5.36 6.26 -16.48
CA ILE A 6 6.32 5.41 -15.76
C ILE A 6 7.12 6.25 -14.75
N VAL A 7 7.65 7.41 -15.17
CA VAL A 7 8.42 8.29 -14.28
C VAL A 7 7.56 8.79 -13.11
N ILE A 8 6.31 9.18 -13.37
CA ILE A 8 5.37 9.59 -12.31
C ILE A 8 5.09 8.42 -11.36
N ALA A 9 4.87 7.20 -11.88
CA ALA A 9 4.69 6.02 -11.04
C ALA A 9 5.89 5.75 -10.14
N GLN A 10 7.11 5.84 -10.67
CA GLN A 10 8.34 5.64 -9.91
C GLN A 10 8.55 6.70 -8.82
N ILE A 11 8.18 7.96 -9.09
CA ILE A 11 8.23 9.03 -8.08
C ILE A 11 7.20 8.80 -6.97
N LEU A 12 6.05 8.21 -7.32
CA LEU A 12 4.95 7.95 -6.40
C LEU A 12 5.11 6.63 -5.61
N ASP A 13 5.93 5.69 -6.07
CA ASP A 13 6.19 4.44 -5.37
C ASP A 13 6.73 4.65 -3.93
N PRO A 14 7.72 5.52 -3.67
CA PRO A 14 8.15 5.87 -2.31
C PRO A 14 7.01 6.41 -1.45
N LEU A 15 6.14 7.26 -2.03
CA LEU A 15 4.98 7.81 -1.33
C LEU A 15 3.98 6.70 -0.97
N ARG A 16 3.73 5.75 -1.89
CA ARG A 16 2.88 4.59 -1.62
C ARG A 16 3.42 3.76 -0.46
N ILE A 17 4.73 3.47 -0.46
CA ILE A 17 5.38 2.72 0.62
C ILE A 17 5.21 3.44 1.96
N LEU A 18 5.42 4.76 1.98
CA LEU A 18 5.25 5.58 3.18
C LEU A 18 3.80 5.51 3.69
N LEU A 19 2.81 5.66 2.81
CA LEU A 19 1.39 5.61 3.17
C LEU A 19 0.99 4.24 3.73
N VAL A 20 1.42 3.15 3.09
CA VAL A 20 1.19 1.78 3.59
C VAL A 20 1.88 1.58 4.94
N GLY A 21 3.09 2.10 5.11
CA GLY A 21 3.81 2.07 6.37
C GLY A 21 3.07 2.78 7.50
N ILE A 22 2.61 4.01 7.24
CA ILE A 22 1.80 4.77 8.20
C ILE A 22 0.54 4.00 8.57
N ALA A 23 -0.20 3.48 7.57
CA ALA A 23 -1.40 2.68 7.82
C ALA A 23 -1.09 1.44 8.68
N TYR A 24 0.03 0.77 8.42
CA TYR A 24 0.47 -0.38 9.20
C TYR A 24 0.78 0.00 10.66
N PHE A 25 1.53 1.07 10.91
CA PHE A 25 1.81 1.52 12.28
C PHE A 25 0.54 2.01 13.01
N LEU A 26 -0.34 2.74 12.32
CA LEU A 26 -1.64 3.16 12.88
C LEU A 26 -2.51 1.94 13.25
N SER A 27 -2.52 0.91 12.42
CA SER A 27 -3.27 -0.33 12.69
C SER A 27 -2.84 -0.99 14.00
N ARG A 28 -1.56 -0.85 14.36
CA ARG A 28 -0.97 -1.41 15.58
C ARG A 28 -1.25 -0.60 16.84
N VAL A 29 -1.50 0.71 16.70
CA VAL A 29 -1.83 1.61 17.81
C VAL A 29 -3.33 1.53 18.17
N ALA A 30 -4.14 0.92 17.31
CA ALA A 30 -5.57 0.75 17.57
C ALA A 30 -5.82 -0.06 18.85
N LYS A 31 -6.68 0.46 19.73
CA LYS A 31 -7.07 -0.20 21.01
C LYS A 31 -7.71 -1.57 20.80
N ARG A 32 -8.32 -1.82 19.63
CA ARG A 32 -8.92 -3.10 19.25
C ARG A 32 -8.16 -3.66 18.04
N PRO A 33 -7.38 -4.75 18.21
CA PRO A 33 -6.49 -5.24 17.15
C PRO A 33 -7.25 -5.65 15.88
N ASN A 34 -8.43 -6.25 16.01
CA ASN A 34 -9.26 -6.63 14.87
C ASN A 34 -9.69 -5.40 14.04
N VAL A 35 -10.02 -4.29 14.70
CA VAL A 35 -10.39 -3.03 14.02
C VAL A 35 -9.18 -2.42 13.34
N GLY A 36 -8.01 -2.49 13.97
CA GLY A 36 -6.74 -2.07 13.37
C GLY A 36 -6.44 -2.83 12.08
N TRP A 37 -6.52 -4.16 12.10
CA TRP A 37 -6.32 -5.00 10.92
C TRP A 37 -7.32 -4.73 9.80
N LEU A 38 -8.61 -4.56 10.14
CA LEU A 38 -9.62 -4.16 9.16
C LEU A 38 -9.29 -2.80 8.53
N GLY A 39 -8.89 -1.82 9.34
CA GLY A 39 -8.45 -0.50 8.87
C GLY A 39 -7.25 -0.59 7.93
N LEU A 40 -6.29 -1.47 8.22
CA LEU A 40 -5.14 -1.73 7.36
C LEU A 40 -5.57 -2.34 6.02
N MET A 41 -6.45 -3.34 6.03
CA MET A 41 -6.97 -3.96 4.80
C MET A 41 -7.69 -2.93 3.92
N VAL A 42 -8.53 -2.08 4.53
CA VAL A 42 -9.19 -0.99 3.81
C VAL A 42 -8.17 -0.01 3.23
N ALA A 43 -7.18 0.41 4.00
CA ALA A 43 -6.14 1.33 3.52
C ALA A 43 -5.34 0.73 2.35
N ILE A 44 -5.00 -0.56 2.42
CA ILE A 44 -4.33 -1.29 1.34
C ILE A 44 -5.16 -1.25 0.05
N VAL A 45 -6.46 -1.55 0.13
CA VAL A 45 -7.35 -1.58 -1.03
C VAL A 45 -7.61 -0.19 -1.59
N VAL A 46 -7.91 0.79 -0.73
CA VAL A 46 -8.20 2.17 -1.14
C VAL A 46 -6.98 2.82 -1.80
N SER A 47 -5.78 2.65 -1.23
CA SER A 47 -4.57 3.18 -1.84
C SER A 47 -4.24 2.49 -3.16
N ALA A 48 -4.42 1.17 -3.25
CA ALA A 48 -4.19 0.41 -4.49
C ALA A 48 -5.14 0.82 -5.62
N ALA A 49 -6.40 1.11 -5.32
CA ALA A 49 -7.36 1.61 -6.30
C ALA A 49 -7.15 3.11 -6.61
N GLY A 50 -6.79 3.91 -5.62
CA GLY A 50 -6.62 5.35 -5.79
C GLY A 50 -5.57 5.71 -6.83
N PHE A 51 -4.46 4.98 -6.91
CA PHE A 51 -3.40 5.26 -7.90
C PHE A 51 -3.85 5.13 -9.37
N PRO A 52 -4.31 3.96 -9.86
CA PRO A 52 -4.74 3.83 -11.25
C PRO A 52 -5.93 4.72 -11.59
N PHE A 53 -6.96 4.79 -10.73
CA PHE A 53 -8.20 5.49 -11.04
C PHE A 53 -8.10 7.01 -10.84
N LEU A 54 -7.58 7.48 -9.71
CA LEU A 54 -7.60 8.91 -9.34
C LEU A 54 -6.34 9.64 -9.78
N VAL A 55 -5.17 8.98 -9.76
CA VAL A 55 -3.88 9.63 -10.07
C VAL A 55 -3.55 9.52 -11.55
N PHE A 56 -3.71 8.32 -12.13
CA PHE A 56 -3.40 8.09 -13.54
C PHE A 56 -4.61 8.24 -14.48
N GLY A 57 -5.82 8.39 -13.94
CA GLY A 57 -7.04 8.53 -14.74
C GLY A 57 -7.32 7.31 -15.64
N GLN A 58 -6.84 6.13 -15.25
CA GLN A 58 -7.05 4.89 -16.00
C GLN A 58 -8.47 4.37 -15.81
N SER A 59 -8.99 3.70 -16.83
CA SER A 59 -10.32 3.07 -16.81
C SER A 59 -10.30 1.71 -17.51
N GLY A 60 -11.34 0.91 -17.29
CA GLY A 60 -11.48 -0.43 -17.89
C GLY A 60 -10.55 -1.47 -17.27
N ASP A 61 -10.35 -2.58 -17.98
CA ASP A 61 -9.66 -3.77 -17.46
C ASP A 61 -8.21 -3.51 -17.03
N ILE A 62 -7.54 -2.57 -17.69
CA ILE A 62 -6.17 -2.17 -17.35
C ILE A 62 -6.15 -1.56 -15.94
N ALA A 63 -7.08 -0.65 -15.62
CA ALA A 63 -7.13 -0.01 -14.32
C ALA A 63 -7.43 -1.01 -13.19
N TRP A 64 -8.34 -1.95 -13.43
CA TRP A 64 -8.66 -3.02 -12.48
C TRP A 64 -7.50 -3.97 -12.25
N THR A 65 -6.78 -4.32 -13.32
CA THR A 65 -5.58 -5.17 -13.24
C THR A 65 -4.47 -4.45 -12.46
N THR A 66 -4.23 -3.18 -12.74
CA THR A 66 -3.26 -2.35 -12.00
C THR A 66 -3.66 -2.20 -10.53
N ALA A 67 -4.94 -2.02 -10.23
CA ALA A 67 -5.43 -1.96 -8.84
C ALA A 67 -5.20 -3.30 -8.11
N ALA A 68 -5.51 -4.43 -8.75
CA ALA A 68 -5.28 -5.76 -8.17
C ALA A 68 -3.79 -6.00 -7.86
N ILE A 69 -2.90 -5.66 -8.80
CA ILE A 69 -1.44 -5.72 -8.58
C ILE A 69 -1.04 -4.78 -7.42
N GLY A 70 -1.63 -3.59 -7.35
CA GLY A 70 -1.41 -2.64 -6.26
C GLY A 70 -1.79 -3.20 -4.89
N VAL A 71 -2.91 -3.95 -4.78
CA VAL A 71 -3.34 -4.59 -3.52
C VAL A 71 -2.29 -5.60 -3.07
N ILE A 72 -1.82 -6.45 -3.98
CA ILE A 72 -0.79 -7.46 -3.69
C ILE A 72 0.50 -6.77 -3.24
N SER A 73 0.95 -5.75 -3.96
CA SER A 73 2.16 -4.99 -3.62
C SER A 73 2.05 -4.36 -2.22
N ASN A 74 0.93 -3.72 -1.91
CA ASN A 74 0.68 -3.11 -0.61
C ASN A 74 0.64 -4.13 0.53
N ALA A 75 0.03 -5.30 0.30
CA ALA A 75 0.05 -6.40 1.27
C ALA A 75 1.46 -6.93 1.53
N LEU A 76 2.28 -7.06 0.48
CA LEU A 76 3.69 -7.45 0.61
C LEU A 76 4.51 -6.42 1.40
N ILE A 77 4.30 -5.12 1.15
CA ILE A 77 4.94 -4.05 1.92
C ILE A 77 4.57 -4.16 3.42
N ALA A 78 3.28 -4.30 3.73
CA ALA A 78 2.83 -4.47 5.12
C ALA A 78 3.42 -5.74 5.77
N GLY A 79 3.49 -6.85 5.02
CA GLY A 79 4.14 -8.09 5.46
C GLY A 79 5.64 -7.93 5.72
N ALA A 80 6.35 -7.23 4.83
CA ALA A 80 7.77 -6.92 4.99
C ALA A 80 8.02 -6.06 6.24
N LEU A 81 7.19 -5.04 6.47
CA LEU A 81 7.26 -4.22 7.69
C LEU A 81 7.01 -5.06 8.96
N ALA A 82 6.05 -5.99 8.91
CA ALA A 82 5.82 -6.91 10.02
C ALA A 82 7.01 -7.82 10.29
N ALA A 83 7.64 -8.36 9.24
CA ALA A 83 8.85 -9.18 9.34
C ALA A 83 10.03 -8.37 9.90
N LEU A 84 10.27 -7.16 9.39
CA LEU A 84 11.34 -6.27 9.86
C LEU A 84 11.17 -5.90 11.34
N LEU A 85 9.95 -5.55 11.78
CA LEU A 85 9.70 -5.27 13.19
C LEU A 85 9.87 -6.51 14.07
N ARG A 86 9.53 -7.70 13.56
CA ARG A 86 9.75 -8.96 14.29
C ARG A 86 11.24 -9.23 14.45
N ILE A 87 12.02 -9.04 13.39
CA ILE A 87 13.49 -9.17 13.42
C ILE A 87 14.09 -8.14 14.40
N GLN A 88 13.68 -6.87 14.32
CA GLN A 88 14.18 -5.82 15.22
C GLN A 88 14.01 -6.21 16.69
N ARG A 89 12.85 -6.75 17.08
CA ARG A 89 12.58 -7.20 18.45
C ARG A 89 13.35 -8.46 18.89
N LEU A 90 13.89 -9.22 17.94
CA LEU A 90 14.69 -10.41 18.23
C LEU A 90 16.16 -10.05 18.48
N PHE A 91 16.64 -8.94 17.89
CA PHE A 91 18.04 -8.52 17.96
C PHE A 91 18.30 -7.33 18.90
N PHE A 92 17.25 -6.59 19.30
CA PHE A 92 17.31 -5.46 20.24
C PHE A 92 16.28 -5.64 21.35
#